data_AF-A0ABD3U1F8-F1
#
_entry.id   AF-A0ABD3U1F8-F1
#
_cell.length_a   1.000
_cell.length_b   1.000
_cell.length_c   1.000
_cell.angle_alpha   90.00
_cell.angle_beta   90.00
_cell.angle_gamma   90.00
#
_symmetry.space_group_name_H-M   'P 1'
#
loop_
_entity.id
_entity.type
_entity.pdbx_description
1 polymer ?
#
loop_
_entity_poly.entity_id
_entity_poly.type
_entity_poly.pdbx_seq_one_letter_code
_entity_poly.pdbx_strand_id
1 'polypeptide(L)'
;MSNVLKHVKLDSYLGIFEEQKISPDIVCKLSMYDFQCLGIVNRSDIMRLRIECVKFGSCQPDLISNHHLGRHEFSIPKTTIEGLLEAGFTVLDISNTLSVSETTVYRRMRQHNLSRLDFSDVSDETLDFTVNEIIREFPRCGETMIRQILFHKNMKVCVIS
;
A
#
# COMPACT_ATOMS: atom_id res chain seq x y z
N MET A 1 14.15 24.94 -3.72
CA MET A 1 15.09 23.83 -3.42
C MET A 1 16.06 24.19 -2.29
N SER A 2 16.71 25.37 -2.30
CA SER A 2 17.66 25.79 -1.23
C SER A 2 17.17 25.60 0.22
N ASN A 3 15.94 26.05 0.54
CA ASN A 3 15.39 25.87 1.89
C ASN A 3 15.18 24.39 2.26
N VAL A 4 14.70 23.58 1.32
CA VAL A 4 14.46 22.14 1.50
C VAL A 4 15.77 21.44 1.88
N LEU A 5 16.83 21.67 1.11
CA LEU A 5 18.14 21.04 1.31
C LEU A 5 18.78 21.46 2.64
N LYS A 6 18.64 22.73 3.05
CA LYS A 6 19.10 23.19 4.37
C LYS A 6 18.38 22.49 5.52
N HIS A 7 17.06 22.29 5.41
CA HIS A 7 16.27 21.60 6.44
C HIS A 7 16.67 20.13 6.63
N VAL A 8 17.07 19.45 5.56
CA VAL A 8 17.50 18.04 5.62
C VAL A 8 19.02 17.87 5.77
N LYS A 9 19.78 18.97 5.91
CA LYS A 9 21.25 19.00 6.01
C LYS A 9 21.96 18.42 4.77
N LEU A 10 21.45 18.74 3.58
CA LEU A 10 22.00 18.38 2.26
C LEU A 10 22.33 19.62 1.42
N ASP A 11 22.60 20.75 2.05
CA ASP A 11 22.94 22.03 1.41
C ASP A 11 24.17 21.94 0.48
N SER A 12 25.10 21.02 0.75
CA SER A 12 26.25 20.75 -0.13
C SER A 12 25.86 20.28 -1.54
N TYR A 13 24.64 19.76 -1.73
CA TYR A 13 24.14 19.26 -3.01
C TYR A 13 23.36 20.33 -3.81
N LEU A 14 23.22 21.55 -3.28
CA LEU A 14 22.42 22.61 -3.90
C LEU A 14 22.86 22.92 -5.34
N GLY A 15 24.17 22.96 -5.61
CA GLY A 15 24.70 23.23 -6.94
C GLY A 15 24.26 22.20 -7.99
N ILE A 16 24.29 20.91 -7.65
CA ILE A 16 23.87 19.82 -8.54
C ILE A 16 22.37 19.91 -8.85
N PHE A 17 21.57 20.25 -7.83
CA PHE A 17 20.12 20.37 -7.97
C PHE A 17 19.73 21.60 -8.82
N GLU A 18 20.47 22.70 -8.73
CA GLU A 18 20.26 23.87 -9.58
C GLU A 18 20.71 23.61 -11.02
N GLU A 19 21.87 22.98 -11.22
CA GLU A 19 22.41 22.62 -12.54
C GLU A 19 21.47 21.68 -13.30
N GLN A 20 20.98 20.63 -12.63
CA GLN A 20 20.05 19.66 -13.23
C GLN A 20 18.59 20.11 -13.20
N LYS A 21 18.31 21.35 -12.75
CA LYS A 21 16.96 21.93 -12.63
C LYS A 21 15.97 21.04 -11.86
N ILE A 22 16.46 20.37 -10.81
CA ILE A 22 15.69 19.45 -9.99
C ILE A 22 14.82 20.24 -9.01
N SER A 23 13.52 20.23 -9.27
CA SER A 23 12.50 20.82 -8.40
C SER A 23 12.00 19.79 -7.36
N PRO A 24 11.33 20.23 -6.28
CA PRO A 24 10.75 19.32 -5.30
C PRO A 24 9.81 18.25 -5.90
N ASP A 25 9.08 18.62 -6.96
CA ASP A 25 8.20 17.70 -7.70
C ASP A 25 8.98 16.65 -8.49
N ILE A 26 10.17 16.98 -8.99
CA ILE A 26 11.05 16.04 -9.71
C ILE A 26 11.66 15.05 -8.72
N VAL A 27 12.11 15.51 -7.55
CA VAL A 27 12.71 14.65 -6.50
C VAL A 27 11.82 13.46 -6.12
N CYS A 28 10.51 13.66 -6.08
CA CYS A 28 9.56 12.60 -5.74
C CYS A 28 9.42 11.51 -6.80
N LYS A 29 9.88 11.78 -8.04
CA LYS A 29 9.82 10.85 -9.18
C LYS A 29 11.16 10.15 -9.45
N LEU A 30 12.23 10.59 -8.81
CA LEU A 30 13.57 10.02 -8.98
C LEU A 30 13.65 8.62 -8.39
N SER A 31 14.21 7.68 -9.14
CA SER A 31 14.54 6.32 -8.68
C SER A 31 15.75 6.33 -7.74
N MET A 32 16.03 5.20 -7.08
CA MET A 32 17.24 5.06 -6.27
C MET A 32 18.52 5.25 -7.11
N TYR A 33 18.50 4.81 -8.37
CA TYR A 33 19.62 4.99 -9.30
C TYR A 33 19.85 6.48 -9.61
N ASP A 34 18.78 7.24 -9.84
CA ASP A 34 18.90 8.68 -10.08
C ASP A 34 19.52 9.41 -8.87
N PHE A 35 19.15 9.01 -7.65
CA PHE A 35 19.78 9.56 -6.43
C PHE A 35 21.26 9.18 -6.30
N GLN A 36 21.66 7.99 -6.75
CA GLN A 36 23.08 7.62 -6.82
C GLN A 36 23.83 8.51 -7.80
N CYS A 37 23.23 8.83 -8.96
CA CYS A 37 23.80 9.78 -9.92
C CYS A 37 23.91 11.21 -9.36
N LEU A 38 23.05 11.59 -8.41
CA LEU A 38 23.12 12.86 -7.67
C LEU A 38 24.10 12.83 -6.49
N GLY A 39 24.73 11.68 -6.22
CA GLY A 39 25.67 11.50 -5.10
C GLY A 39 25.00 11.24 -3.75
N ILE A 40 23.67 11.14 -3.68
CA ILE A 40 22.93 10.86 -2.44
C ILE A 40 22.66 9.36 -2.38
N VAL A 41 23.54 8.62 -1.70
CA VAL A 41 23.44 7.15 -1.61
C VAL A 41 22.72 6.66 -0.35
N ASN A 42 22.69 7.46 0.71
CA ASN A 42 22.09 7.07 1.97
C ASN A 42 20.56 7.10 1.86
N ARG A 43 19.93 5.92 1.99
CA ARG A 43 18.47 5.77 1.88
C ARG A 43 17.71 6.63 2.88
N SER A 44 18.21 6.82 4.10
CA SER A 44 17.57 7.66 5.10
C SER A 44 17.60 9.14 4.70
N ASP A 45 18.66 9.59 4.03
CA ASP A 45 18.81 10.95 3.53
C ASP A 45 17.89 11.20 2.34
N ILE A 46 17.82 10.23 1.41
CA ILE A 46 16.87 10.23 0.30
C ILE A 46 15.43 10.33 0.82
N MET A 47 15.06 9.52 1.82
CA MET A 47 13.72 9.54 2.39
C MET A 47 13.42 10.85 3.11
N ARG A 48 14.37 11.40 3.88
CA ARG A 48 14.21 12.72 4.52
C ARG A 48 14.03 13.82 3.47
N LEU A 49 14.82 13.80 2.41
CA LEU A 49 14.72 14.74 1.31
C LEU A 49 13.37 14.65 0.59
N ARG A 50 12.89 13.43 0.29
CA ARG A 50 11.57 13.22 -0.31
C ARG A 50 10.44 13.76 0.58
N ILE A 51 10.49 13.48 1.88
CA ILE A 51 9.50 13.97 2.85
C ILE A 51 9.50 15.50 2.89
N GLU A 52 10.67 16.14 2.85
CA GLU A 52 10.75 17.59 2.85
C GLU A 52 10.29 18.20 1.53
N CYS A 53 10.64 17.60 0.38
CA CYS A 53 10.21 18.05 -0.95
C CYS A 53 8.68 18.04 -1.12
N VAL A 54 7.97 17.08 -0.53
CA VAL A 54 6.50 17.02 -0.57
C VAL A 54 5.86 18.26 0.08
N LYS A 55 6.52 18.92 1.03
CA LYS A 55 6.01 20.14 1.67
C LYS A 55 6.07 21.38 0.76
N PHE A 56 6.93 21.34 -0.27
CA PHE A 56 7.22 22.48 -1.15
C PHE A 56 6.86 22.22 -2.63
N GLY A 57 6.34 21.03 -2.95
CA GLY A 57 5.95 20.63 -4.31
C GLY A 57 4.50 20.99 -4.66
N SER A 58 4.22 20.99 -5.95
CA SER A 58 2.91 21.18 -6.58
C SER A 58 1.96 20.01 -6.31
N CYS A 59 2.50 18.83 -5.97
CA CYS A 59 1.75 17.64 -5.55
C CYS A 59 1.40 17.67 -4.04
N GLN A 60 0.88 18.78 -3.53
CA GLN A 60 0.31 18.78 -2.17
C GLN A 60 -0.92 17.85 -2.13
N PRO A 61 -0.95 16.84 -1.24
CA PRO A 61 -2.20 16.16 -0.92
C PRO A 61 -3.11 17.15 -0.19
N ASP A 62 -4.41 17.17 -0.51
CA ASP A 62 -5.39 17.99 0.20
C ASP A 62 -5.31 17.72 1.72
N LEU A 63 -5.10 18.78 2.50
CA LEU A 63 -5.08 18.73 3.96
C LEU A 63 -6.50 18.44 4.47
N ILE A 64 -6.76 17.22 4.91
CA ILE A 64 -7.87 16.98 5.84
C ILE A 64 -7.44 17.59 7.18
N SER A 65 -8.03 18.73 7.53
CA SER A 65 -7.75 19.46 8.76
C SER A 65 -8.22 18.70 10.00
N ASN A 66 -7.44 17.72 10.47
CA ASN A 66 -7.58 17.20 11.82
C ASN A 66 -6.47 17.79 12.69
N HIS A 67 -6.89 18.70 13.57
CA HIS A 67 -6.09 19.60 14.38
C HIS A 67 -5.39 18.89 15.56
N HIS A 68 -4.78 17.72 15.35
CA HIS A 68 -4.00 17.03 16.38
C HIS A 68 -2.68 16.48 15.82
N LEU A 69 -1.60 16.97 16.40
CA LEU A 69 -0.20 16.63 16.18
C LEU A 69 0.06 15.12 16.01
N GLY A 70 0.79 14.72 14.97
CA GLY A 70 1.73 13.59 15.12
C GLY A 70 1.82 12.50 14.04
N ARG A 71 1.04 12.48 12.94
CA ARG A 71 1.22 11.38 11.97
C ARG A 71 0.87 11.74 10.54
N HIS A 72 1.86 11.68 9.64
CA HIS A 72 1.62 11.60 8.21
C HIS A 72 0.85 10.32 7.93
N GLU A 73 -0.43 10.47 7.66
CA GLU A 73 -1.31 9.36 7.37
C GLU A 73 -1.33 9.14 5.85
N PHE A 74 -0.44 8.31 5.30
CA PHE A 74 -0.51 7.90 3.88
C PHE A 74 -1.90 7.38 3.58
N SER A 75 -2.75 8.04 2.79
CA SER A 75 -4.11 7.58 2.54
C SER A 75 -4.14 6.40 1.55
N ILE A 76 -3.72 5.20 2.00
CA ILE A 76 -4.03 3.93 1.33
C ILE A 76 -5.50 3.60 1.60
N PRO A 77 -6.37 3.58 0.56
CA PRO A 77 -7.77 3.19 0.71
C PRO A 77 -7.91 1.75 1.21
N LYS A 78 -8.90 1.51 2.07
CA LYS A 78 -9.23 0.19 2.59
C LYS A 78 -9.42 -0.85 1.47
N THR A 79 -10.16 -0.48 0.44
CA THR A 79 -10.47 -1.33 -0.73
C THR A 79 -9.23 -1.81 -1.48
N THR A 80 -8.15 -1.02 -1.47
CA THR A 80 -6.89 -1.39 -2.14
C THR A 80 -6.18 -2.51 -1.39
N ILE A 81 -6.12 -2.45 -0.05
CA ILE A 81 -5.50 -3.52 0.74
C ILE A 81 -6.38 -4.77 0.73
N GLU A 82 -7.71 -4.60 0.80
CA GLU A 82 -8.67 -5.72 0.70
C GLU A 82 -8.53 -6.47 -0.62
N GLY A 83 -8.58 -5.78 -1.76
CA GLY A 83 -8.49 -6.43 -3.07
C GLY A 83 -7.16 -7.16 -3.29
N LEU A 84 -6.05 -6.65 -2.74
CA LEU A 84 -4.74 -7.32 -2.81
C LEU A 84 -4.66 -8.55 -1.90
N LEU A 85 -5.21 -8.47 -0.69
CA LEU A 85 -5.31 -9.63 0.21
C LEU A 85 -6.20 -10.72 -0.39
N GLU A 86 -7.32 -10.34 -1.02
CA GLU A 86 -8.23 -11.25 -1.72
C GLU A 86 -7.58 -11.91 -2.94
N ALA A 87 -6.72 -11.18 -3.65
CA ALA A 87 -5.91 -11.72 -4.75
C ALA A 87 -4.74 -12.60 -4.27
N GLY A 88 -4.59 -12.81 -2.95
CA GLY A 88 -3.60 -13.72 -2.35
C GLY A 88 -2.22 -13.11 -2.12
N PHE A 89 -2.05 -11.80 -2.32
CA PHE A 89 -0.77 -11.13 -2.11
C PHE A 89 -0.38 -11.13 -0.64
N THR A 90 0.89 -11.41 -0.35
CA THR A 90 1.40 -11.31 1.02
C THR A 90 1.59 -9.84 1.41
N VAL A 91 1.69 -9.57 2.70
CA VAL A 91 1.96 -8.19 3.19
C VAL A 91 3.26 -7.64 2.61
N LEU A 92 4.26 -8.50 2.40
CA LEU A 92 5.50 -8.16 1.72
C LEU A 92 5.24 -7.71 0.27
N ASP A 93 4.46 -8.49 -0.48
CA ASP A 93 4.13 -8.15 -1.88
C ASP A 93 3.31 -6.86 -1.96
N ILE A 94 2.38 -6.65 -1.03
CA ILE A 94 1.58 -5.42 -0.92
C ILE A 94 2.50 -4.23 -0.61
N SER A 95 3.45 -4.40 0.31
CA SER A 95 4.39 -3.34 0.68
C SER A 95 5.29 -2.93 -0.51
N ASN A 96 5.75 -3.91 -1.29
CA ASN A 96 6.53 -3.70 -2.49
C ASN A 96 5.69 -3.03 -3.59
N THR A 97 4.47 -3.51 -3.80
CA THR A 97 3.53 -3.00 -4.82
C THR A 97 3.14 -1.54 -4.53
N LEU A 98 2.90 -1.21 -3.27
CA LEU A 98 2.51 0.14 -2.84
C LEU A 98 3.70 1.04 -2.50
N SER A 99 4.94 0.53 -2.62
CA SER A 99 6.17 1.25 -2.26
C SER A 99 6.16 1.84 -0.84
N VAL A 100 5.56 1.12 0.10
CA VAL A 100 5.49 1.49 1.52
C VAL A 100 6.18 0.44 2.38
N SER A 101 6.49 0.77 3.64
CA SER A 101 6.95 -0.26 4.57
C SER A 101 5.83 -1.24 4.91
N GLU A 102 6.17 -2.50 5.16
CA GLU A 102 5.24 -3.49 5.72
C GLU A 102 4.55 -2.96 6.98
N THR A 103 5.27 -2.21 7.82
CA THR A 103 4.73 -1.55 9.02
C THR A 103 3.57 -0.62 8.71
N THR A 104 3.59 0.06 7.56
CA THR A 104 2.49 0.93 7.11
C THR A 104 1.29 0.12 6.64
N VAL A 105 1.52 -1.02 5.99
CA VAL A 105 0.47 -1.97 5.58
C VAL A 105 -0.18 -2.61 6.82
N TYR A 106 0.61 -3.15 7.76
CA TYR A 106 0.10 -3.71 9.02
C TYR A 106 -0.67 -2.68 9.85
N ARG A 107 -0.16 -1.45 9.95
CA ARG A 107 -0.88 -0.36 10.62
C ARG A 107 -2.25 -0.15 9.99
N ARG A 108 -2.33 -0.18 8.66
CA ARG A 108 -3.58 0.02 7.94
C ARG A 108 -4.56 -1.14 8.04
N MET A 109 -4.04 -2.35 7.96
CA MET A 109 -4.81 -3.55 8.24
C MET A 109 -5.46 -3.45 9.62
N ARG A 110 -4.68 -3.06 10.65
CA ARG A 110 -5.21 -2.86 12.01
C ARG A 110 -6.24 -1.72 12.12
N GLN A 111 -6.05 -0.61 11.41
CA GLN A 111 -7.00 0.51 11.41
C GLN A 111 -8.34 0.16 10.75
N HIS A 112 -8.34 -0.79 9.81
CA HIS A 112 -9.52 -1.22 9.07
C HIS A 112 -10.05 -2.59 9.49
N ASN A 113 -9.52 -3.16 10.58
CA ASN A 113 -9.78 -4.54 11.04
C ASN A 113 -9.65 -5.58 9.92
N LEU A 114 -8.65 -5.43 9.05
CA LEU A 114 -8.36 -6.38 7.99
C LEU A 114 -7.45 -7.48 8.53
N SER A 115 -7.91 -8.71 8.41
CA SER A 115 -7.12 -9.92 8.63
C SER A 115 -6.98 -10.68 7.31
N ARG A 116 -5.84 -11.34 7.11
CA ARG A 116 -5.71 -12.36 6.05
C ARG A 116 -6.71 -13.52 6.25
N LEU A 117 -7.31 -13.59 7.44
CA LEU A 117 -8.22 -14.62 7.93
C LEU A 117 -9.63 -14.06 8.21
N ASP A 118 -10.05 -12.98 7.54
CA ASP A 118 -11.43 -12.49 7.62
C ASP A 118 -12.37 -13.48 6.91
N PHE A 119 -12.71 -14.55 7.63
CA PHE A 119 -13.71 -15.51 7.21
C PHE A 119 -15.09 -14.93 7.45
N SER A 120 -16.01 -15.22 6.52
CA SER A 120 -17.41 -14.91 6.74
C SER A 120 -17.92 -15.84 7.84
N ASP A 121 -18.55 -15.28 8.88
CA ASP A 121 -19.27 -16.03 9.91
C ASP A 121 -20.52 -16.67 9.29
N VAL A 122 -20.31 -17.79 8.60
CA VAL A 122 -21.32 -18.56 7.87
C VAL A 122 -21.45 -19.90 8.57
N SER A 123 -22.67 -20.29 8.95
CA SER A 123 -22.89 -21.60 9.54
C SER A 123 -22.55 -22.71 8.55
N ASP A 124 -22.01 -23.82 9.06
CA ASP A 124 -21.69 -25.00 8.25
C ASP A 124 -22.92 -25.47 7.43
N GLU A 125 -24.13 -25.34 8.00
CA GLU A 125 -25.40 -25.68 7.32
C GLU A 125 -25.67 -24.79 6.10
N THR A 126 -25.39 -23.49 6.20
CA THR A 126 -25.59 -22.51 5.11
C THR A 126 -24.53 -22.70 4.02
N LEU A 127 -23.31 -23.04 4.43
CA LEU A 127 -22.22 -23.37 3.53
C LEU A 127 -22.51 -24.66 2.76
N ASP A 128 -22.91 -25.73 3.45
CA ASP A 128 -23.26 -27.03 2.86
C ASP A 128 -24.45 -26.91 1.92
N PHE A 129 -25.47 -26.13 2.28
CA PHE A 129 -26.59 -25.83 1.39
C PHE A 129 -26.10 -25.18 0.09
N THR A 130 -25.25 -24.17 0.19
CA THR A 130 -24.78 -23.43 -0.98
C THR A 130 -23.83 -24.25 -1.85
N VAL A 131 -22.95 -25.05 -1.25
CA VAL A 131 -22.08 -25.98 -1.97
C VAL A 131 -22.90 -27.04 -2.70
N ASN A 132 -23.94 -27.60 -2.05
CA ASN A 132 -24.83 -28.57 -2.68
C ASN A 132 -25.63 -27.97 -3.85
N GLU A 133 -26.07 -26.70 -3.74
CA GLU A 133 -26.69 -25.99 -4.86
C GLU A 133 -25.71 -25.84 -6.04
N ILE A 134 -24.47 -25.43 -5.78
CA ILE A 134 -23.44 -25.28 -6.82
C ILE A 134 -23.09 -26.62 -7.47
N ILE A 135 -22.99 -27.71 -6.70
CA ILE A 135 -22.71 -29.05 -7.24
C ILE A 135 -23.90 -29.56 -8.07
N ARG A 136 -25.14 -29.25 -7.69
CA ARG A 136 -26.34 -29.59 -8.49
C ARG A 136 -26.37 -28.83 -9.81
N GLU A 137 -25.96 -27.56 -9.80
CA GLU A 137 -25.91 -26.70 -10.98
C GLU A 137 -24.69 -27.03 -11.87
N PHE A 138 -23.57 -27.41 -11.27
CA PHE A 138 -22.30 -27.73 -11.93
C PHE A 138 -21.71 -29.07 -11.43
N PRO A 139 -22.27 -30.23 -11.84
CA PRO A 139 -21.89 -31.55 -11.31
C PRO A 139 -20.47 -32.03 -11.65
N ARG A 140 -19.72 -31.30 -12.49
CA ARG A 140 -18.31 -31.57 -12.82
C ARG A 140 -17.36 -30.47 -12.33
N CYS A 141 -17.83 -29.59 -11.46
CA CYS A 141 -17.07 -28.47 -10.92
C CYS A 141 -16.02 -28.94 -9.92
N GLY A 142 -14.75 -28.63 -10.18
CA GLY A 142 -13.67 -28.85 -9.22
C GLY A 142 -13.66 -27.81 -8.09
N GLU A 143 -12.94 -28.12 -7.01
CA GLU A 143 -12.85 -27.31 -5.79
C GLU A 143 -12.50 -25.84 -6.04
N THR A 144 -11.61 -25.55 -7.00
CA THR A 144 -11.21 -24.18 -7.36
C THR A 144 -12.37 -23.33 -7.87
N MET A 145 -13.25 -23.93 -8.67
CA MET A 145 -14.40 -23.22 -9.25
C MET A 145 -15.52 -23.06 -8.22
N ILE A 146 -15.70 -24.03 -7.31
CA ILE A 146 -16.60 -23.88 -6.15
C ILE A 146 -16.15 -22.69 -5.30
N ARG A 147 -14.84 -22.59 -5.00
CA ARG A 147 -14.27 -21.45 -4.27
C ARG A 147 -14.55 -20.11 -4.94
N GLN A 148 -14.43 -20.02 -6.27
CA GLN A 148 -14.72 -18.78 -6.98
C GLN A 148 -16.20 -18.39 -6.93
N ILE A 149 -17.12 -19.36 -7.01
CA ILE A 149 -18.56 -19.09 -6.91
C ILE A 149 -18.93 -18.67 -5.48
N LEU A 150 -18.37 -19.33 -4.45
CA LEU A 150 -18.54 -18.95 -3.06
C LEU A 150 -18.01 -17.54 -2.78
N PHE A 151 -16.85 -17.20 -3.36
CA PHE A 151 -16.30 -15.84 -3.32
C PHE A 151 -17.24 -14.82 -3.96
N HIS A 152 -17.81 -15.13 -5.13
CA HIS A 152 -18.78 -14.27 -5.80
C HIS A 152 -20.08 -14.08 -5.00
N LYS A 153 -20.42 -15.04 -4.12
CA LYS A 153 -21.51 -14.98 -3.15
C LYS A 153 -21.12 -14.32 -1.81
N ASN A 154 -19.95 -13.68 -1.73
CA ASN A 154 -19.39 -13.05 -0.52
C ASN A 154 -19.15 -14.01 0.67
N MET A 155 -18.99 -15.32 0.42
CA MET A 155 -18.64 -16.29 1.45
C MET A 155 -17.15 -16.61 1.41
N LYS A 156 -16.43 -16.19 2.45
CA LYS A 156 -14.98 -16.41 2.61
C LYS A 156 -14.78 -17.63 3.50
N VAL A 157 -14.46 -18.77 2.89
CA VAL A 157 -14.35 -20.09 3.55
C VAL A 157 -12.88 -20.53 3.62
N CYS A 158 -12.42 -21.01 4.78
CA CYS A 158 -11.12 -21.65 4.93
C CYS A 158 -11.26 -23.16 4.90
N VAL A 159 -10.52 -23.84 4.03
CA VAL A 159 -10.32 -25.30 4.15
C VAL A 159 -9.11 -25.50 5.07
N ILE A 160 -9.35 -26.01 6.28
CA ILE A 160 -8.27 -26.44 7.17
C ILE A 160 -7.99 -27.90 6.79
N SER A 161 -6.88 -28.13 6.07
CA SER A 161 -6.39 -29.46 5.71
C SER A 161 -5.49 -30.02 6.81
#